data_AF-A0A6M1LUI9-F1
#
_entry.id   AF-A0A6M1LUI9-F1
#
_cell.length_a   1.000
_cell.length_b   1.000
_cell.length_c   1.000
_cell.angle_alpha   90.00
_cell.angle_beta   90.00
_cell.angle_gamma   90.00
#
_symmetry.space_group_name_H-M   'P 1'
#
loop_
_entity.id
_entity.type
_entity.pdbx_description
1 polymer ?
#
loop_
_entity_poly.entity_id
_entity_poly.type
_entity_poly.pdbx_seq_one_letter_code
_entity_poly.pdbx_strand_id
1 'polypeptide(L)'
;MRPILPLLLPLVALAACAQPAPPLDATGLTEAELVQRLGVPTGSYEAEGRRFLTFEQQGGSGPSVTPSIGFGVGRFGGGWGSGTAFGTGIGLGFGGGGAPRSCTSTFELQQGRVIGVTRQGAGCG
;
A
#
# COMPACT_ATOMS: atom_id res chain seq x y z
N MET A 1 -13.57 35.95 25.11
CA MET A 1 -13.48 35.34 23.77
C MET A 1 -12.16 34.59 23.70
N ARG A 2 -12.17 33.24 23.79
CA ARG A 2 -10.96 32.40 23.89
C ARG A 2 -10.56 31.93 22.49
N PRO A 3 -9.30 32.10 22.04
CA PRO A 3 -8.87 31.66 20.73
C PRO A 3 -8.66 30.13 20.75
N ILE A 4 -9.68 29.39 20.32
CA ILE A 4 -9.68 27.91 20.19
C ILE A 4 -9.03 27.46 18.85
N LEU A 5 -8.53 28.40 18.04
CA LEU A 5 -8.25 28.17 16.63
C LEU A 5 -6.94 27.44 16.24
N PRO A 6 -5.88 27.24 17.08
CA PRO A 6 -4.64 26.69 16.53
C PRO A 6 -4.59 25.14 16.49
N LEU A 7 -5.65 24.42 16.92
CA LEU A 7 -5.60 22.97 17.09
C LEU A 7 -6.08 22.14 15.88
N LEU A 8 -6.49 22.77 14.77
CA LEU A 8 -7.04 22.07 13.60
C LEU A 8 -6.03 21.87 12.45
N LEU A 9 -4.84 22.47 12.53
CA LEU A 9 -3.82 22.36 11.49
C LEU A 9 -3.16 20.97 11.32
N PRO A 10 -2.98 20.11 12.35
CA PRO A 10 -2.22 18.86 12.16
C PRO A 10 -3.02 17.75 11.47
N LEU A 11 -4.35 17.85 11.37
CA LEU A 11 -5.19 16.79 10.78
C LEU A 11 -5.15 16.75 9.24
N VAL A 12 -4.85 17.88 8.57
CA VAL A 12 -4.84 17.92 7.10
C VAL A 12 -3.60 17.24 6.51
N ALA A 13 -2.50 17.16 7.26
CA ALA A 13 -1.25 16.57 6.79
C ALA A 13 -1.29 15.04 6.59
N LEU A 14 -2.22 14.33 7.24
CA LEU A 14 -2.30 12.86 7.14
C LEU A 14 -3.05 12.36 5.89
N ALA A 15 -3.81 13.20 5.20
CA ALA A 15 -4.58 12.78 4.02
C ALA A 15 -3.73 12.66 2.74
N ALA A 16 -2.46 13.12 2.76
CA ALA A 16 -1.63 13.20 1.57
C ALA A 16 -0.96 11.86 1.13
N CYS A 17 -1.04 10.81 1.94
CA CYS A 17 -0.45 9.50 1.60
C CYS A 17 -1.45 8.45 1.11
N ALA A 18 -2.69 8.83 0.80
CA ALA A 18 -3.62 7.94 0.12
C ALA A 18 -3.37 8.02 -1.39
N GLN A 19 -2.41 7.23 -1.90
CA GLN A 19 -2.19 7.10 -3.34
C GLN A 19 -3.45 6.47 -3.96
N PRO A 20 -4.15 7.17 -4.87
CA PRO A 20 -5.34 6.62 -5.51
C PRO A 20 -4.96 5.40 -6.34
N ALA A 21 -5.56 4.24 -6.04
CA ALA A 21 -5.51 3.10 -6.94
C ALA A 21 -6.07 3.54 -8.31
N PRO A 22 -5.51 3.05 -9.44
CA PRO A 22 -5.99 3.44 -10.74
C PRO A 22 -7.49 3.13 -10.86
N PRO A 23 -8.29 3.97 -11.53
CA PRO A 23 -9.69 3.66 -11.79
C PRO A 23 -9.78 2.43 -12.70
N LEU A 24 -10.76 1.56 -12.43
CA LEU A 24 -11.04 0.38 -13.27
C LEU A 24 -11.57 0.81 -14.67
N ASP A 25 -12.16 2.00 -14.75
CA ASP A 25 -12.71 2.61 -15.95
C ASP A 25 -11.67 3.46 -16.71
N ALA A 26 -10.56 2.84 -17.11
CA ALA A 26 -9.57 3.49 -17.98
C ALA A 26 -9.86 3.26 -19.48
N THR A 27 -10.92 2.52 -19.81
CA THR A 27 -11.32 2.22 -21.19
C THR A 27 -11.59 3.49 -21.99
N GLY A 28 -11.04 3.57 -23.20
CA GLY A 28 -11.17 4.73 -24.10
C GLY A 28 -10.12 5.82 -23.92
N LEU A 29 -9.36 5.80 -22.81
CA LEU A 29 -8.23 6.72 -22.61
C LEU A 29 -7.13 6.46 -23.65
N THR A 30 -6.43 7.54 -23.98
CA THR A 30 -5.23 7.48 -24.83
C THR A 30 -3.99 7.10 -24.02
N GLU A 31 -2.94 6.62 -24.69
CA GLU A 31 -1.63 6.40 -24.07
C GLU A 31 -1.10 7.64 -23.36
N ALA A 32 -1.25 8.83 -23.97
CA ALA A 32 -0.82 10.09 -23.39
C ALA A 32 -1.57 10.42 -22.08
N GLU A 33 -2.88 10.16 -22.03
CA GLU A 33 -3.66 10.36 -20.80
C GLU A 33 -3.27 9.39 -19.70
N LEU A 34 -2.97 8.12 -20.04
CA LEU A 34 -2.44 7.17 -19.07
C LEU A 34 -1.11 7.65 -18.49
N VAL A 35 -0.21 8.14 -19.35
CA VAL A 35 1.10 8.63 -18.90
C VAL A 35 0.97 9.88 -18.04
N GLN A 36 0.04 10.79 -18.37
CA GLN A 36 -0.22 11.97 -17.55
C GLN A 36 -0.82 11.64 -16.18
N ARG A 37 -1.63 10.58 -16.09
CA ARG A 37 -2.31 10.20 -14.84
C ARG A 37 -1.47 9.29 -13.95
N LEU A 38 -0.74 8.35 -14.54
CA LEU A 38 -0.05 7.25 -13.85
C LEU A 38 1.48 7.37 -13.89
N GLY A 39 2.01 8.30 -14.69
CA GLY A 39 3.44 8.42 -14.95
C GLY A 39 3.93 7.53 -16.08
N VAL A 40 5.23 7.31 -16.14
CA VAL A 40 5.83 6.50 -17.21
C VAL A 40 5.62 5.00 -16.92
N PRO A 41 5.18 4.19 -17.89
CA PRO A 41 5.04 2.75 -17.70
C PRO A 41 6.39 2.09 -17.39
N THR A 42 6.39 1.11 -16.50
CA THR A 42 7.59 0.32 -16.16
C THR A 42 7.97 -0.67 -17.27
N GLY A 43 7.00 -1.02 -18.12
CA GLY A 43 7.23 -1.85 -19.30
C GLY A 43 6.21 -1.57 -20.39
N SER A 44 6.65 -1.73 -21.63
CA SER A 44 5.76 -1.72 -22.80
C SER A 44 6.05 -2.94 -23.66
N TYR A 45 4.99 -3.55 -24.19
CA TYR A 45 5.08 -4.69 -25.09
C TYR A 45 4.11 -4.50 -26.24
N GLU A 46 4.49 -4.90 -27.45
CA GLU A 46 3.66 -4.74 -28.64
C GLU A 46 3.61 -6.05 -29.41
N ALA A 47 2.40 -6.52 -29.68
CA ALA A 47 2.16 -7.76 -30.40
C ALA A 47 0.86 -7.65 -31.20
N GLU A 48 0.89 -8.12 -32.45
CA GLU A 48 -0.30 -8.23 -33.30
C GLU A 48 -1.12 -6.92 -33.43
N GLY A 49 -0.44 -5.77 -33.44
CA GLY A 49 -1.09 -4.45 -33.52
C GLY A 49 -1.77 -3.99 -32.22
N ARG A 50 -1.54 -4.72 -31.12
CA ARG A 50 -1.95 -4.37 -29.76
C ARG A 50 -0.74 -3.97 -28.94
N ARG A 51 -0.89 -2.91 -28.16
CA ARG A 51 0.16 -2.37 -27.30
C ARG A 51 -0.24 -2.56 -25.85
N PHE A 52 0.66 -3.09 -25.04
CA PHE A 52 0.45 -3.39 -23.64
C PHE A 52 1.36 -2.50 -22.81
N LEU A 53 0.79 -1.71 -21.90
CA LEU A 53 1.52 -0.82 -21.02
C LEU A 53 1.39 -1.33 -19.59
N THR A 54 2.52 -1.61 -18.95
CA THR A 54 2.58 -2.13 -17.59
C THR A 54 2.98 -1.03 -16.63
N PHE A 55 2.23 -0.90 -15.54
CA PHE A 55 2.48 0.02 -14.45
C PHE A 55 2.58 -0.78 -13.16
N GLU A 56 3.64 -0.53 -12.39
CA GLU A 56 3.83 -1.14 -11.09
C GLU A 56 3.61 -0.09 -10.01
N GLN A 57 2.71 -0.39 -9.07
CA GLN A 57 2.48 0.41 -7.88
C GLN A 57 2.92 -0.40 -6.66
N GLN A 58 3.78 0.21 -5.85
CA GLN A 58 4.08 -0.30 -4.52
C GLN A 58 2.95 0.15 -3.60
N GLY A 59 2.08 -0.79 -3.20
CA GLY A 59 1.09 -0.53 -2.16
C GLY A 59 1.78 -0.25 -0.83
N GLY A 60 1.25 0.72 -0.10
CA GLY A 60 1.79 1.11 1.21
C GLY A 60 1.86 -0.07 2.18
N SER A 61 2.90 -0.08 3.02
CA SER A 61 3.02 -1.02 4.12
C SER A 61 1.93 -0.74 5.16
N GLY A 62 0.84 -1.52 5.10
CA GLY A 62 -0.21 -1.49 6.10
C GLY A 62 0.28 -1.99 7.47
N PRO A 63 -0.45 -1.71 8.56
CA PRO A 63 -0.14 -2.26 9.86
C PRO A 63 -0.13 -3.79 9.78
N SER A 64 1.00 -4.41 10.09
CA SER A 64 1.12 -5.87 10.09
C SER A 64 1.15 -6.41 11.51
N VAL A 65 0.45 -7.54 11.68
CA VAL A 65 0.59 -8.41 12.84
C VAL A 65 1.51 -9.53 12.40
N THR A 66 2.76 -9.48 12.85
CA THR A 66 3.74 -10.49 12.48
C THR A 66 4.03 -11.37 13.69
N PRO A 67 4.02 -12.71 13.54
CA PRO A 67 4.51 -13.59 14.60
C PRO A 67 5.96 -13.23 14.88
N SER A 68 6.25 -12.81 16.11
CA SER A 68 7.56 -12.38 16.54
C SER A 68 8.11 -13.37 17.55
N ILE A 69 9.41 -13.68 17.41
CA ILE A 69 10.17 -14.39 18.42
C ILE A 69 11.02 -13.33 19.09
N GLY A 70 10.65 -12.97 20.31
CA GLY A 70 11.27 -11.89 21.05
C GLY A 70 11.92 -12.39 22.33
N PHE A 71 13.02 -11.74 22.71
CA PHE A 71 13.53 -11.79 24.08
C PHE A 71 12.83 -10.69 24.87
N GLY A 72 12.09 -11.08 25.90
CA GLY A 72 11.27 -10.17 26.70
C GLY A 72 11.54 -10.33 28.18
N VAL A 73 11.39 -9.22 28.90
CA VAL A 73 11.26 -9.21 30.36
C VAL A 73 9.79 -9.31 30.72
N GLY A 74 9.37 -10.47 31.20
CA GLY A 74 8.03 -10.70 31.73
C GLY A 74 8.00 -10.39 33.22
N ARG A 75 7.00 -9.62 33.67
CA ARG A 75 6.73 -9.44 35.10
C ARG A 75 5.43 -10.14 35.43
N PHE A 76 5.51 -11.13 36.31
CA PHE A 76 4.36 -11.92 36.75
C PHE A 76 4.06 -11.53 38.19
N GLY A 77 2.83 -11.13 38.46
CA GLY A 77 2.37 -10.79 39.80
C GLY A 77 1.11 -11.57 40.13
N GLY A 78 1.17 -12.42 41.16
CA GLY A 78 0.03 -13.07 41.78
C GLY A 78 0.04 -12.81 43.28
N GLY A 79 -1.07 -13.04 43.97
CA GLY A 79 -1.31 -12.60 45.37
C GLY A 79 -0.30 -13.05 46.44
N TRP A 80 0.74 -13.81 46.09
CA TRP A 80 1.82 -14.28 46.98
C TRP A 80 3.21 -13.79 46.53
N GLY A 81 3.32 -12.91 45.53
CA GLY A 81 4.59 -12.30 45.14
C GLY A 81 4.63 -11.83 43.67
N SER A 82 5.56 -10.92 43.39
CA SER A 82 5.88 -10.50 42.02
C SER A 82 7.29 -10.95 41.65
N GLY A 83 7.44 -11.60 40.49
CA GLY A 83 8.72 -11.94 39.91
C GLY A 83 8.93 -11.24 38.57
N THR A 84 10.17 -10.99 38.22
CA THR A 84 10.57 -10.54 36.88
C THR A 84 11.44 -11.63 36.30
N ALA A 85 11.14 -12.14 35.11
CA ALA A 85 12.05 -13.06 34.42
C ALA A 85 12.29 -12.64 32.98
N PHE A 86 13.43 -13.09 32.47
CA PHE A 86 13.85 -12.94 31.09
C PHE A 86 13.50 -14.24 30.37
N GLY A 87 12.82 -14.14 29.24
CA GLY A 87 12.42 -15.31 28.48
C GLY A 87 12.36 -15.02 27.00
N THR A 88 12.47 -16.09 26.21
CA THR A 88 12.06 -16.06 24.81
C THR A 88 10.58 -16.36 24.74
N GLY A 89 9.85 -15.56 23.98
CA GLY A 89 8.41 -15.72 23.80
C GLY A 89 8.04 -15.66 22.33
N ILE A 90 7.03 -16.45 21.97
CA ILE A 90 6.32 -16.26 20.71
C ILE A 90 5.21 -15.26 20.98
N GLY A 91 5.28 -14.11 20.34
CA GLY A 91 4.34 -13.00 20.51
C GLY A 91 3.75 -12.57 19.18
N LEU A 92 2.75 -11.70 19.25
CA LEU A 92 2.28 -10.94 18.09
C LEU A 92 2.90 -9.55 18.17
N GLY A 93 3.80 -9.25 17.25
CA GLY A 93 4.38 -7.92 17.11
C GLY A 93 3.43 -7.02 16.35
N PHE A 94 3.03 -5.91 16.97
CA PHE A 94 2.33 -4.81 16.32
C PHE A 94 3.35 -3.68 16.12
N GLY A 95 3.65 -3.32 14.87
CA GLY A 95 4.58 -2.23 14.59
C GLY A 95 5.60 -2.47 13.47
N GLY A 96 5.54 -3.62 12.78
CA GLY A 96 6.23 -3.79 11.51
C GLY A 96 5.37 -3.25 10.37
N GLY A 97 5.93 -2.42 9.49
CA GLY A 97 5.29 -2.17 8.20
C GLY A 97 5.17 -3.51 7.48
N GLY A 98 3.95 -3.92 7.13
CA GLY A 98 3.74 -5.16 6.38
C GLY A 98 4.53 -5.16 5.09
N ALA A 99 4.85 -6.36 4.59
CA ALA A 99 5.50 -6.52 3.29
C ALA A 99 4.74 -5.67 2.26
N PRO A 100 5.45 -4.82 1.49
CA PRO A 100 4.81 -3.94 0.52
C PRO A 100 4.02 -4.81 -0.45
N ARG A 101 2.72 -4.54 -0.56
CA ARG A 101 1.85 -5.28 -1.47
C ARG A 101 1.98 -4.63 -2.83
N SER A 102 2.67 -5.26 -3.78
CA SER A 102 2.72 -4.74 -5.14
C SER A 102 1.37 -4.94 -5.85
N CYS A 103 1.01 -3.94 -6.66
CA CYS A 103 -0.06 -4.04 -7.64
C CYS A 103 0.52 -3.71 -9.01
N THR A 104 0.44 -4.67 -9.93
CA THR A 104 0.81 -4.49 -11.32
C THR A 104 -0.46 -4.33 -12.13
N SER A 105 -0.59 -3.22 -12.85
CA SER A 105 -1.70 -2.94 -13.76
C SER A 105 -1.19 -2.94 -15.19
N THR A 106 -1.77 -3.77 -16.05
CA THR A 106 -1.45 -3.84 -17.47
C THR A 106 -2.64 -3.32 -18.27
N PHE A 107 -2.42 -2.26 -19.06
CA PHE A 107 -3.40 -1.67 -19.95
C PHE A 107 -3.16 -2.19 -21.36
N GLU A 108 -4.22 -2.64 -21.99
CA GLU A 108 -4.20 -3.08 -23.38
C GLU A 108 -4.76 -1.96 -24.26
N LEU A 109 -3.98 -1.57 -25.27
CA LEU A 109 -4.31 -0.53 -26.22
C LEU A 109 -4.46 -1.12 -27.62
N GLN A 110 -5.51 -0.68 -28.30
CA GLN A 110 -5.74 -0.93 -29.72
C GLN A 110 -6.03 0.42 -30.38
N GLN A 111 -5.37 0.70 -31.51
CA GLN A 111 -5.48 2.00 -32.20
C GLN A 111 -5.22 3.21 -31.27
N GLY A 112 -4.30 3.05 -30.32
CA GLY A 112 -3.93 4.12 -29.37
C GLY A 112 -4.94 4.37 -28.25
N ARG A 113 -5.96 3.52 -28.09
CA ARG A 113 -6.96 3.62 -27.02
C ARG A 113 -6.99 2.37 -26.16
N VAL A 114 -7.19 2.56 -24.87
CA VAL A 114 -7.35 1.45 -23.92
C VAL A 114 -8.64 0.68 -24.21
N ILE A 115 -8.52 -0.61 -24.45
CA ILE A 115 -9.64 -1.54 -24.65
C ILE A 115 -9.81 -2.50 -23.48
N GLY A 116 -8.78 -2.67 -22.65
CA GLY A 116 -8.82 -3.57 -21.50
C GLY A 116 -7.80 -3.22 -20.42
N VAL A 117 -8.09 -3.65 -19.20
CA VAL A 117 -7.22 -3.48 -18.03
C VAL A 117 -7.15 -4.80 -17.28
N THR A 118 -5.94 -5.26 -17.00
CA THR A 118 -5.68 -6.41 -16.14
C THR A 118 -4.90 -5.96 -14.92
N ARG A 119 -5.25 -6.48 -13.74
CA ARG A 119 -4.52 -6.20 -12.49
C ARG A 119 -4.07 -7.48 -11.84
N GLN A 120 -2.85 -7.48 -11.33
CA GLN A 120 -2.25 -8.62 -10.67
C GLN A 120 -1.46 -8.16 -9.45
N GLY A 121 -1.64 -8.88 -8.34
CA GLY A 121 -0.92 -8.61 -7.09
C GLY A 121 -1.83 -8.40 -5.89
N ALA A 122 -1.27 -8.61 -4.70
CA ALA A 122 -2.01 -8.51 -3.43
C ALA A 122 -2.33 -7.06 -3.03
N GLY A 123 -1.77 -6.06 -3.73
CA GLY A 123 -1.96 -4.63 -3.45
C GLY A 123 -3.03 -3.96 -4.31
N CYS A 124 -3.77 -4.69 -5.14
CA CYS A 124 -4.72 -4.12 -6.10
C CYS A 124 -6.14 -3.85 -5.57
N GLY A 125 -6.33 -3.85 -4.23
CA GLY A 125 -7.63 -3.71 -3.56
C GLY A 125 -7.58 -2.86 -2.31
#